data_AF-A0A7U8GSR1-F1
#
_entry.id   AF-A0A7U8GSR1-F1
#
_cell.length_a   1.000
_cell.length_b   1.000
_cell.length_c   1.000
_cell.angle_alpha   90.00
_cell.angle_beta   90.00
_cell.angle_gamma   90.00
#
_symmetry.space_group_name_H-M   'P 1'
#
loop_
_entity.id
_entity.type
_entity.pdbx_description
1 polymer ?
#
loop_
_entity_poly.entity_id
_entity_poly.type
_entity_poly.pdbx_seq_one_letter_code
_entity_poly.pdbx_strand_id
1 'polypeptide(L)'
;MITVISEFRLPEPVTKEQGQALFLGSAPKYQQADGLIRKYYLLSEDGSTVSGVYLWDNRPAAEAMFDAGWKAFIQEKYGSEPKVTYFDTPVVVDNVTNEVVEVEY
;
A
#
# COMPACT_ATOMS: atom_id res chain seq x y z
N MET A 1 -13.60 -7.78 1.95
CA MET A 1 -12.22 -7.36 1.63
C MET A 1 -12.23 -6.04 0.86
N ILE A 2 -11.18 -5.25 1.03
CA ILE A 2 -10.97 -3.96 0.35
C ILE A 2 -9.55 -3.91 -0.20
N THR A 3 -9.40 -3.47 -1.44
CA THR A 3 -8.11 -3.12 -2.03
C THR A 3 -7.92 -1.61 -1.92
N VAL A 4 -6.79 -1.21 -1.38
CA VAL A 4 -6.37 0.20 -1.35
C VAL A 4 -5.15 0.38 -2.23
N ILE A 5 -5.13 1.47 -2.99
CA ILE A 5 -3.95 1.92 -3.71
C ILE A 5 -3.56 3.28 -3.16
N SER A 6 -2.36 3.39 -2.62
CA SER A 6 -1.75 4.66 -2.21
C SER A 6 -0.62 5.00 -3.16
N GLU A 7 -0.51 6.25 -3.63
CA GLU A 7 0.59 6.72 -4.48
C GLU A 7 1.03 8.13 -4.08
N PHE A 8 2.33 8.40 -4.15
CA PHE A 8 2.89 9.74 -4.04
C PHE A 8 4.21 9.85 -4.81
N ARG A 9 4.56 11.08 -5.20
CA ARG A 9 5.83 11.35 -5.87
C ARG A 9 6.96 11.52 -4.86
N LEU A 10 8.12 10.98 -5.19
CA LEU A 10 9.36 11.28 -4.50
C LEU A 10 9.88 12.66 -4.96
N PRO A 11 10.62 13.38 -4.10
CA PRO A 11 11.24 14.65 -4.47
C PRO A 11 12.30 14.46 -5.56
N GLU A 12 13.02 13.32 -5.52
CA GLU A 12 13.96 12.91 -6.55
C GLU A 12 13.70 11.44 -6.93
N PRO A 13 13.86 11.06 -8.21
CA PRO A 13 13.75 9.68 -8.62
C PRO A 13 14.80 8.79 -7.96
N VAL A 14 14.43 7.54 -7.69
CA VAL A 14 15.33 6.54 -7.09
C VAL A 14 15.54 5.35 -8.00
N THR A 15 16.68 4.67 -7.85
CA THR A 15 16.90 3.38 -8.51
C THR A 15 16.04 2.29 -7.87
N LYS A 16 15.94 1.12 -8.53
CA LYS A 16 15.20 -0.03 -8.01
C LYS A 16 15.78 -0.51 -6.67
N GLU A 17 17.10 -0.49 -6.52
CA GLU A 17 17.80 -0.92 -5.30
C GLU A 17 17.55 0.06 -4.15
N GLN A 18 17.60 1.36 -4.42
CA GLN A 18 17.25 2.40 -3.45
C GLN A 18 15.79 2.30 -3.03
N GLY A 19 14.88 2.10 -3.98
CA GLY A 19 13.46 1.85 -3.73
C GLY A 19 13.25 0.62 -2.84
N GLN A 20 13.90 -0.50 -3.16
CA GLN A 20 13.82 -1.72 -2.35
C GLN A 20 14.27 -1.49 -0.90
N ALA A 21 15.40 -0.80 -0.70
CA ALA A 21 15.89 -0.47 0.64
C ALA A 21 14.90 0.41 1.42
N LEU A 22 14.32 1.42 0.76
CA LEU A 22 13.28 2.27 1.35
C LEU A 22 12.04 1.46 1.74
N PHE A 23 11.62 0.53 0.89
CA PHE A 23 10.45 -0.32 1.15
C PHE A 23 10.69 -1.27 2.32
N LEU A 24 11.83 -1.95 2.35
CA LEU A 24 12.23 -2.84 3.46
C LEU A 24 12.28 -2.10 4.80
N GLY A 25 12.76 -0.85 4.82
CA GLY A 25 12.76 -0.05 6.05
C GLY A 25 11.37 0.26 6.61
N SER A 26 10.34 0.27 5.76
CA SER A 26 8.96 0.51 6.18
C SER A 26 8.12 -0.76 6.37
N ALA A 27 8.55 -1.89 5.81
CA ALA A 27 7.78 -3.14 5.78
C ALA A 27 7.38 -3.66 7.18
N PRO A 28 8.23 -3.60 8.23
CA PRO A 28 7.85 -4.07 9.56
C PRO A 28 6.61 -3.38 10.14
N LYS A 29 6.39 -2.09 9.83
CA LYS A 29 5.17 -1.37 10.26
C LYS A 29 3.90 -2.02 9.69
N TYR A 30 3.93 -2.43 8.44
CA TYR A 30 2.76 -3.02 7.77
C TYR A 30 2.58 -4.48 8.16
N GLN A 31 3.65 -5.19 8.48
CA GLN A 31 3.56 -6.55 9.02
C GLN A 31 2.76 -6.62 10.35
N GLN A 32 2.72 -5.51 11.10
CA GLN A 32 1.99 -5.39 12.37
C GLN A 32 0.60 -4.74 12.21
N ALA A 33 0.17 -4.45 10.98
CA ALA A 33 -1.10 -3.75 10.76
C ALA A 33 -2.28 -4.73 10.85
N ASP A 34 -3.16 -4.49 11.83
CA ASP A 34 -4.36 -5.31 12.03
C ASP A 34 -5.26 -5.30 10.78
N GLY A 35 -5.66 -6.49 10.33
CA GLY A 35 -6.52 -6.68 9.16
C GLY A 35 -5.82 -6.55 7.81
N LEU A 36 -4.52 -6.21 7.76
CA LEU A 36 -3.76 -6.23 6.50
C LEU A 36 -3.45 -7.68 6.10
N ILE A 37 -4.00 -8.11 4.96
CA ILE A 37 -3.77 -9.44 4.41
C ILE A 37 -2.50 -9.46 3.57
N ARG A 38 -2.33 -8.46 2.68
CA ARG A 38 -1.19 -8.41 1.75
C ARG A 38 -0.85 -6.99 1.35
N LYS A 39 0.45 -6.73 1.15
CA LYS A 39 0.93 -5.47 0.58
C LYS A 39 1.95 -5.71 -0.52
N TYR A 40 1.81 -4.99 -1.62
CA TYR A 40 2.81 -4.86 -2.67
C TYR A 40 3.39 -3.44 -2.65
N TYR A 41 4.71 -3.35 -2.66
CA TYR A 41 5.42 -2.09 -2.89
C TYR A 41 5.72 -1.95 -4.37
N LEU A 42 5.38 -0.80 -4.94
CA LEU A 42 5.57 -0.50 -6.34
C LEU A 42 6.44 0.75 -6.48
N LEU A 43 7.32 0.73 -7.47
CA LEU A 43 8.09 1.88 -7.93
C LEU A 43 7.79 2.05 -9.41
N SER A 44 7.50 3.28 -9.85
CA SER A 44 7.32 3.57 -11.27
C SER A 44 8.61 3.30 -12.05
N GLU A 45 8.50 3.06 -13.35
CA GLU A 45 9.67 2.76 -14.20
C GLU A 45 10.73 3.87 -14.17
N ASP A 46 10.29 5.13 -14.08
CA ASP A 46 11.16 6.30 -13.99
C ASP A 46 11.71 6.56 -12.58
N GLY A 47 11.31 5.77 -11.58
CA GLY A 47 11.73 5.90 -10.19
C GLY A 47 11.12 7.08 -9.43
N SER A 48 10.23 7.86 -10.04
CA SER A 48 9.72 9.11 -9.46
C SER A 48 8.50 8.94 -8.55
N THR A 49 7.79 7.82 -8.66
CA THR A 49 6.55 7.55 -7.94
C THR A 49 6.66 6.25 -7.18
N VAL A 50 6.29 6.28 -5.90
CA VAL A 50 6.15 5.10 -5.08
C VAL A 50 4.67 4.86 -4.81
N SER A 51 4.27 3.59 -4.92
CA SER A 51 2.91 3.18 -4.64
C SER A 51 2.87 1.96 -3.74
N GLY A 52 1.75 1.79 -3.05
CA GLY A 52 1.42 0.60 -2.29
C GLY A 52 0.07 0.07 -2.75
N VAL A 53 -0.03 -1.22 -2.98
CA VAL A 53 -1.29 -1.93 -3.18
C VAL A 53 -1.51 -2.81 -1.97
N TYR A 54 -2.65 -2.65 -1.31
CA TYR A 54 -2.95 -3.29 -0.04
C TYR A 54 -4.25 -4.05 -0.17
N LEU A 55 -4.27 -5.31 0.27
CA LEU A 55 -5.48 -6.08 0.47
C LEU A 55 -5.77 -6.13 1.98
N TRP A 56 -6.94 -5.64 2.37
CA TRP A 56 -7.43 -5.62 3.74
C TRP A 56 -8.66 -6.51 3.87
N ASP A 57 -8.85 -7.08 5.06
CA ASP A 57 -10.03 -7.87 5.39
C ASP A 57 -11.31 -7.02 5.39
N ASN A 58 -11.25 -5.79 5.90
CA ASN A 58 -12.36 -4.87 6.05
C ASN A 58 -11.97 -3.39 5.82
N ARG A 59 -12.97 -2.54 5.55
CA ARG A 59 -12.77 -1.12 5.26
C ARG A 59 -12.29 -0.30 6.47
N PRO A 60 -12.89 -0.43 7.68
CA PRO A 60 -12.41 0.30 8.87
C PRO A 60 -10.92 0.10 9.16
N ALA A 61 -10.40 -1.12 9.05
CA ALA A 61 -8.98 -1.42 9.23
C ALA A 61 -8.10 -0.66 8.23
N ALA A 62 -8.51 -0.63 6.96
CA ALA A 62 -7.81 0.13 5.93
C ALA A 62 -7.84 1.64 6.21
N GLU A 63 -9.00 2.20 6.59
CA GLU A 63 -9.15 3.63 6.86
C GLU A 63 -8.34 4.09 8.08
N ALA A 64 -8.18 3.23 9.09
CA ALA A 64 -7.32 3.51 10.24
C ALA A 64 -5.84 3.67 9.86
N MET A 65 -5.38 3.03 8.77
CA MET A 65 -4.01 3.18 8.29
C MET A 65 -3.76 4.49 7.54
N PHE A 66 -4.73 4.93 6.71
CA PHE A 66 -4.59 6.09 5.81
C PHE A 66 -5.25 7.35 6.37
N ASP A 67 -5.06 7.56 7.67
CA ASP A 67 -5.60 8.70 8.40
C ASP A 67 -4.86 10.02 8.08
N ALA A 68 -5.28 11.11 8.73
CA ALA A 68 -4.65 12.42 8.57
C ALA A 68 -3.17 12.43 9.00
N GLY A 69 -2.80 11.63 10.01
CA GLY A 69 -1.43 11.52 10.49
C GLY A 69 -0.51 10.88 9.45
N TRP A 70 -0.98 9.83 8.78
CA TRP A 70 -0.24 9.21 7.68
C TRP A 70 -0.04 10.18 6.52
N LYS A 71 -1.07 10.94 6.13
CA LYS A 71 -0.95 11.95 5.07
C LYS A 71 0.06 13.04 5.44
N ALA A 72 0.01 13.54 6.68
CA ALA A 72 0.96 14.52 7.19
C ALA A 72 2.40 13.98 7.19
N PHE A 73 2.60 12.73 7.58
CA PHE A 73 3.92 12.08 7.54
C PHE A 73 4.49 12.00 6.13
N ILE A 74 3.68 11.67 5.13
CA ILE A 74 4.13 11.65 3.71
C ILE A 74 4.49 13.06 3.24
N GLN A 75 3.64 14.04 3.55
CA GLN A 75 3.88 15.44 3.19
C GLN A 75 5.18 15.97 3.84
N GLU A 76 5.42 15.67 5.11
CA GLU A 76 6.62 16.09 5.83
C GLU A 76 7.88 15.40 5.28
N LYS A 77 7.80 14.09 5.03
CA LYS A 77 8.96 13.29 4.61
C LYS A 77 9.34 13.50 3.15
N TYR A 78 8.36 13.65 2.27
CA TYR A 78 8.58 13.64 0.81
C TYR A 78 8.11 14.90 0.10
N GLY A 79 7.45 15.84 0.80
CA GLY A 79 6.96 17.08 0.20
C GLY A 79 5.75 16.90 -0.71
N SER A 80 5.19 15.69 -0.79
CA SER A 80 4.13 15.32 -1.73
C SER A 80 2.83 14.99 -1.01
N GLU A 81 1.71 15.39 -1.59
CA GLU A 81 0.39 14.97 -1.14
C GLU A 81 0.09 13.56 -1.68
N PRO A 82 -0.15 12.55 -0.82
CA PRO A 82 -0.48 11.22 -1.27
C PRO A 82 -1.93 11.13 -1.74
N LYS A 83 -2.14 10.36 -2.82
CA LYS A 83 -3.46 9.95 -3.27
C LYS A 83 -3.76 8.54 -2.77
N VAL A 84 -4.97 8.33 -2.25
CA VAL A 84 -5.44 7.03 -1.76
C VAL A 84 -6.78 6.71 -2.41
N THR A 85 -6.89 5.54 -3.04
CA THR A 85 -8.11 5.06 -3.71
C THR A 85 -8.52 3.72 -3.13
N TYR A 86 -9.82 3.51 -2.92
CA TYR A 86 -10.40 2.33 -2.30
C TYR A 86 -11.28 1.59 -3.31
N PHE A 87 -11.21 0.26 -3.30
CA PHE A 87 -11.97 -0.63 -4.17
C PHE A 87 -12.51 -1.82 -3.38
N ASP A 88 -13.82 -2.05 -3.44
CA ASP A 88 -14.37 -3.31 -2.96
C ASP A 88 -13.72 -4.47 -3.72
N THR A 89 -13.27 -5.48 -2.99
CA THR A 89 -12.56 -6.64 -3.57
C THR A 89 -13.37 -7.89 -3.28
N PRO A 90 -14.33 -8.24 -4.15
CA PRO A 90 -15.22 -9.37 -3.90
C PRO A 90 -14.53 -10.72 -4.08
N VAL A 91 -13.49 -10.79 -4.92
CA VAL A 91 -12.79 -12.04 -5.29
C VAL A 91 -11.29 -11.78 -5.43
N VAL A 92 -10.48 -12.72 -4.94
CA VAL A 92 -9.02 -12.78 -5.10
C VAL A 92 -8.62 -14.15 -5.64
N VAL A 93 -7.79 -14.16 -6.68
CA VAL A 93 -7.17 -15.40 -7.19
C VAL A 93 -5.78 -15.51 -6.58
N ASP A 94 -5.52 -16.57 -5.81
CA ASP A 94 -4.22 -16.86 -5.23
C ASP A 94 -3.64 -18.15 -5.83
N ASN A 95 -2.76 -17.98 -6.82
CA ASN A 95 -2.09 -19.12 -7.46
C ASN A 95 -1.01 -19.77 -6.59
N VAL A 96 -0.56 -19.13 -5.50
CA VAL A 96 0.43 -19.71 -4.59
C VAL A 96 -0.24 -20.80 -3.74
N THR A 97 -1.47 -20.56 -3.30
CA THR A 97 -2.27 -21.55 -2.55
C THR A 97 -3.21 -22.35 -3.46
N ASN A 98 -3.36 -21.96 -4.73
CA ASN A 98 -4.32 -22.51 -5.68
C ASN A 98 -5.77 -22.36 -5.21
N GLU A 99 -6.09 -21.17 -4.69
CA GLU A 99 -7.40 -20.83 -4.12
C GLU A 99 -8.01 -19.63 -4.82
N VAL A 100 -9.35 -19.57 -4.77
CA VAL A 100 -10.12 -18.37 -5.06
C VAL A 100 -10.76 -17.95 -3.74
N VAL A 101 -10.37 -16.80 -3.22
CA VAL A 101 -10.90 -16.23 -1.97
C VAL A 101 -12.02 -15.27 -2.33
N GLU A 102 -13.20 -15.48 -1.75
CA GLU A 102 -14.38 -14.65 -1.96
C GLU A 102 -14.90 -14.05 -0.65
N VAL A 103 -15.68 -12.97 -0.77
CA VAL A 103 -16.38 -12.35 0.37
C VAL A 103 -17.82 -12.83 0.35
N GLU A 104 -18.25 -13.52 1.41
CA GLU A 104 -19.66 -13.78 1.67
C GLU A 104 -20.32 -12.52 2.25
N TYR A 105 -21.49 -12.14 1.71
CA TYR A 105 -22.23 -10.92 2.09
C TYR A 105 -23.41 -11.22 3.01
#